data_AF-A0A386C9N5-F1
#
_entry.id   AF-A0A386C9N5-F1
#
_cell.length_a   1.000
_cell.length_b   1.000
_cell.length_c   1.000
_cell.angle_alpha   90.00
_cell.angle_beta   90.00
_cell.angle_gamma   90.00
#
_symmetry.space_group_name_H-M   'P 1'
#
loop_
_entity.id
_entity.type
_entity.pdbx_description
1 polymer ?
#
loop_
_entity_poly.entity_id
_entity_poly.type
_entity_poly.pdbx_seq_one_letter_code
_entity_poly.pdbx_strand_id
1 'polypeptide(L)'
;MFANDVSLPPFQQAGRPNDKNNLEPRVGFAYRITERTVIRGGSGLYYGDAIGADQSFATGNAQTRRDPVQQRRPRGLRCQPDNGQPLPTYAQALPQFCSSNPA
;
A
#
# COMPACT_ATOMS: atom_id res chain seq x y z
N MET A 1 -4.74 -6.68 5.16
CA MET A 1 -5.73 -7.49 4.44
C MET A 1 -5.85 -6.86 3.07
N PHE A 2 -5.61 -7.61 1.99
CA PHE A 2 -5.73 -7.13 0.62
C PHE A 2 -7.13 -6.54 0.38
N ALA A 3 -7.27 -5.58 -0.56
CA ALA A 3 -8.47 -4.79 -0.87
C ALA A 3 -9.65 -5.62 -1.43
N ASN A 4 -9.93 -6.74 -0.80
CA ASN A 4 -11.02 -7.67 -1.09
C ASN A 4 -12.35 -7.16 -0.54
N ASP A 5 -12.33 -6.18 0.35
CA ASP A 5 -13.48 -5.45 0.90
C ASP A 5 -13.95 -4.29 0.01
N VAL A 6 -13.15 -3.87 -0.98
CA VAL A 6 -13.50 -2.80 -1.93
C VAL A 6 -14.31 -3.33 -3.12
N SER A 7 -15.37 -2.61 -3.51
CA SER A 7 -16.22 -2.90 -4.68
C SER A 7 -16.32 -1.73 -5.66
N LEU A 8 -16.19 -2.01 -6.96
CA LEU A 8 -16.44 -1.11 -8.08
C LEU A 8 -17.31 -1.79 -9.15
N PRO A 9 -18.64 -1.89 -8.96
CA PRO A 9 -19.52 -2.52 -9.94
C PRO A 9 -19.54 -1.79 -11.30
N PRO A 10 -19.70 -2.52 -12.43
CA PRO A 10 -19.79 -3.98 -12.53
C PRO A 10 -18.43 -4.70 -12.51
N PHE A 11 -17.32 -3.97 -12.42
CA PHE A 11 -15.97 -4.46 -12.69
C PHE A 11 -15.32 -5.22 -11.52
N GLN A 12 -15.67 -4.92 -10.27
CA GLN A 12 -15.05 -5.52 -9.08
C GLN A 12 -16.05 -5.67 -7.92
N GLN A 13 -16.23 -6.89 -7.41
CA GLN A 13 -17.12 -7.18 -6.28
C GLN A 13 -16.36 -7.21 -4.95
N ALA A 14 -17.01 -6.89 -3.83
CA ALA A 14 -16.43 -7.07 -2.49
C ALA A 14 -16.53 -8.55 -2.03
N GLY A 15 -15.78 -8.92 -0.99
CA GLY A 15 -15.78 -10.26 -0.40
C GLY A 15 -15.00 -11.32 -1.18
N ARG A 16 -14.12 -10.90 -2.10
CA ARG A 16 -13.29 -11.85 -2.87
C ARG A 16 -12.37 -12.65 -1.95
N PRO A 17 -12.23 -13.98 -2.15
CA PRO A 17 -11.34 -14.77 -1.33
C PRO A 17 -9.89 -14.33 -1.56
N ASN A 18 -9.10 -14.31 -0.49
CA ASN A 18 -7.69 -14.00 -0.63
C ASN A 18 -6.95 -15.20 -1.21
N ASP A 19 -6.05 -14.94 -2.16
CA ASP A 19 -5.09 -15.95 -2.58
C ASP A 19 -4.10 -16.22 -1.43
N LYS A 20 -3.99 -17.48 -1.03
CA LYS A 20 -3.18 -17.94 0.11
C LYS A 20 -2.35 -19.18 -0.22
N ASN A 21 -2.43 -19.69 -1.45
CA ASN A 21 -1.74 -20.92 -1.83
C ASN A 21 -0.43 -20.66 -2.59
N ASN A 22 -0.04 -19.39 -2.76
CA ASN A 22 1.21 -19.01 -3.38
C ASN A 22 2.40 -19.35 -2.47
N LEU A 23 3.13 -20.38 -2.87
CA LEU A 23 4.39 -20.80 -2.25
C LEU A 23 5.54 -20.25 -3.09
N GLU A 24 6.41 -19.45 -2.49
CA GLU A 24 7.59 -18.88 -3.16
C GLU A 24 8.87 -19.63 -2.80
N PRO A 25 9.16 -20.79 -3.43
CA PRO A 25 10.42 -21.46 -3.20
C PRO A 25 11.57 -20.61 -3.74
N ARG A 26 12.63 -20.52 -2.92
CA ARG A 26 13.89 -19.88 -3.28
C ARG A 26 15.01 -20.83 -2.95
N VAL A 27 15.88 -21.08 -3.91
CA VAL A 27 17.02 -21.95 -3.75
C VAL A 27 18.26 -21.24 -4.26
N GLY A 28 19.36 -21.39 -3.54
CA GLY A 28 20.62 -20.79 -3.91
C GLY A 28 21.79 -21.59 -3.37
N PHE A 29 22.96 -21.28 -3.90
CA PHE A 29 24.22 -21.85 -3.48
C PHE A 29 25.28 -20.76 -3.37
N ALA A 30 26.27 -21.04 -2.54
CA ALA A 30 27.49 -20.26 -2.45
C ALA A 30 28.66 -21.24 -2.37
N TYR A 31 29.60 -21.11 -3.30
CA TYR A 31 30.77 -21.98 -3.38
C TYR A 31 32.05 -21.16 -3.42
N ARG A 32 33.00 -21.52 -2.55
CA ARG A 32 34.29 -20.85 -2.43
C ARG A 32 35.31 -21.54 -3.34
N ILE A 33 35.82 -20.82 -4.34
CA ILE A 33 36.83 -21.33 -5.28
C ILE A 33 38.23 -21.14 -4.71
N THR A 34 38.50 -19.97 -4.11
CA THR A 34 39.78 -19.64 -3.48
C THR A 34 39.53 -18.97 -2.14
N GLU A 35 40.57 -18.67 -1.37
CA GLU A 35 40.44 -17.90 -0.12
C GLU A 35 39.79 -16.52 -0.30
N ARG A 36 39.81 -15.96 -1.52
CA ARG A 36 39.31 -14.62 -1.82
C ARG A 36 38.20 -14.60 -2.89
N THR A 37 37.79 -15.75 -3.40
CA THR A 37 36.82 -15.83 -4.51
C THR A 37 35.69 -16.79 -4.16
N VAL A 38 34.46 -16.28 -4.24
CA VAL A 38 33.22 -17.05 -4.01
C VAL A 38 32.30 -16.82 -5.20
N ILE A 39 31.78 -17.90 -5.77
CA ILE A 39 30.66 -17.86 -6.71
C ILE A 39 29.37 -18.08 -5.92
N ARG A 40 28.39 -17.24 -6.20
CA ARG A 40 27.03 -17.37 -5.65
C ARG A 40 26.06 -17.40 -6.81
N GLY A 41 25.02 -18.20 -6.65
CA GLY A 41 23.94 -18.28 -7.60
C GLY A 41 22.66 -18.71 -6.91
N GLY A 42 21.55 -18.50 -7.57
CA GLY A 42 20.26 -18.95 -7.07
C GLY A 42 19.14 -18.57 -8.02
N SER A 43 18.00 -19.22 -7.79
CA SER A 43 16.76 -18.96 -8.48
C SER A 43 15.61 -18.96 -7.49
N GLY A 44 14.55 -18.26 -7.83
CA GLY A 44 13.35 -18.18 -7.03
C GLY A 44 12.13 -18.02 -7.92
N LEU A 45 11.00 -18.53 -7.43
CA LEU A 45 9.69 -18.21 -7.98
C LEU A 45 9.16 -16.97 -7.27
N TYR A 46 8.65 -16.03 -8.05
CA TYR A 46 8.09 -14.78 -7.57
C TYR A 46 6.67 -14.66 -8.08
N TYR A 47 5.71 -14.48 -7.18
CA TYR A 47 4.35 -14.15 -7.58
C TYR A 47 4.23 -12.64 -7.63
N GLY A 48 3.83 -12.14 -8.80
CA GLY A 48 3.42 -10.76 -8.93
C GLY A 48 2.14 -10.58 -8.13
N ASP A 49 2.23 -9.87 -7.02
CA ASP A 49 1.06 -9.37 -6.35
C ASP A 49 0.85 -7.92 -6.80
N ALA A 50 -0.41 -7.53 -7.01
CA ALA A 50 -0.80 -6.16 -7.33
C ALA A 50 -0.65 -5.23 -6.11
N ILE A 51 0.36 -5.45 -5.27
CA ILE A 51 0.67 -4.66 -4.08
C ILE A 51 1.47 -3.43 -4.52
N GLY A 52 0.75 -2.34 -4.77
CA GLY A 52 1.40 -1.03 -4.79
C GLY A 52 0.65 -0.03 -5.65
N ALA A 53 0.41 -0.38 -6.92
CA ALA A 53 -0.17 0.55 -7.88
C ALA A 53 -1.59 0.15 -8.32
N ASP A 54 -1.80 -1.10 -8.76
CA ASP A 54 -3.03 -1.42 -9.50
C ASP A 54 -4.30 -1.51 -8.63
N GLN A 55 -4.19 -2.05 -7.41
CA GLN A 55 -5.29 -2.03 -6.44
C GLN A 55 -5.55 -0.62 -5.85
N SER A 56 -4.52 0.24 -5.94
CA SER A 56 -4.54 1.61 -5.45
C SER A 56 -5.13 2.58 -6.48
N PHE A 57 -5.34 2.25 -7.75
CA PHE A 57 -6.01 3.21 -8.66
C PHE A 57 -7.53 3.18 -8.48
N ALA A 58 -8.10 1.98 -8.39
CA ALA A 58 -9.52 1.77 -8.07
C ALA A 58 -9.91 2.38 -6.71
N THR A 59 -9.12 2.10 -5.67
CA THR A 59 -9.36 2.61 -4.31
C THR A 59 -8.80 4.03 -4.13
N GLY A 60 -7.67 4.32 -4.75
CA GLY A 60 -6.99 5.60 -4.61
C GLY A 60 -7.80 6.72 -5.21
N ASN A 61 -8.49 6.55 -6.34
CA ASN A 61 -9.36 7.60 -6.87
C ASN A 61 -10.52 7.99 -5.92
N ALA A 62 -10.98 7.06 -5.08
CA ALA A 62 -11.93 7.35 -4.01
C ALA A 62 -11.26 7.98 -2.76
N GLN A 63 -9.94 7.86 -2.64
CA GLN A 63 -9.11 8.38 -1.54
C GLN A 63 -8.18 9.53 -1.96
N THR A 64 -8.20 10.02 -3.22
CA THR A 64 -7.23 11.02 -3.75
C THR A 64 -7.39 12.41 -3.14
N ARG A 65 -8.19 12.57 -2.08
CA ARG A 65 -7.96 13.68 -1.19
C ARG A 65 -6.75 13.37 -0.30
N ARG A 66 -5.59 13.86 -0.72
CA ARG A 66 -4.48 14.10 0.20
C ARG A 66 -4.93 15.21 1.14
N ASP A 67 -5.58 14.86 2.25
CA ASP A 67 -5.79 15.81 3.33
C ASP A 67 -4.42 16.35 3.72
N PRO A 68 -4.19 17.67 3.62
CA PRO A 68 -2.94 18.25 4.06
C PRO A 68 -2.91 18.12 5.58
N VAL A 69 -2.33 17.03 6.07
CA VAL A 69 -2.03 16.89 7.48
C VAL A 69 -1.09 18.02 7.82
N GLN A 70 -1.60 18.99 8.58
CA GLN A 70 -0.87 20.19 8.90
C GLN A 70 0.28 19.78 9.81
N GLN A 71 1.49 19.67 9.26
CA GLN A 71 2.70 19.39 10.01
C GLN A 71 3.07 20.61 10.88
N ARG A 72 2.22 20.99 11.84
CA ARG A 72 2.56 21.96 12.87
C ARG A 72 3.43 21.24 13.90
N ARG A 73 4.75 21.28 13.71
CA ARG A 73 5.71 20.81 14.73
C ARG A 73 5.67 21.76 15.94
N PRO A 74 5.78 21.26 17.19
CA PRO A 74 6.98 20.57 17.66
C PRO A 74 6.80 19.30 18.53
N ARG A 75 7.77 18.39 18.33
CA ARG A 75 8.29 17.31 19.21
C ARG A 75 7.27 16.33 19.85
N GLY A 76 7.09 15.18 19.20
CA GLY A 76 6.55 13.99 19.86
C GLY A 76 6.29 12.83 18.89
N LEU A 77 7.29 11.95 18.72
CA LEU A 77 7.26 10.66 18.03
C LEU A 77 7.33 10.65 16.49
N ARG A 78 8.26 9.81 16.02
CA ARG A 78 8.63 9.58 14.63
C ARG A 78 7.56 8.65 14.03
N CYS A 79 7.03 9.02 12.86
CA CYS A 79 6.11 8.24 12.00
C CYS A 79 4.59 8.47 12.13
N GLN A 80 4.06 9.29 13.04
CA GLN A 80 2.63 9.64 13.00
C GLN A 80 2.43 11.03 12.37
N PRO A 81 1.78 11.13 11.19
CA PRO A 81 1.64 12.40 10.50
C PRO A 81 0.69 13.34 11.25
N ASP A 82 -0.32 12.81 11.94
CA ASP A 82 -1.43 13.53 12.57
C ASP A 82 -1.09 14.25 13.89
N ASN A 83 0.14 14.09 14.42
CA ASN A 83 0.56 14.64 15.71
C ASN A 83 -0.44 14.32 16.85
N GLY A 84 -1.11 13.16 16.80
CA GLY A 84 -2.10 12.73 17.79
C GLY A 84 -3.50 13.33 17.63
N GLN A 85 -3.78 14.06 16.54
CA GLN A 85 -5.13 14.54 16.23
C GLN A 85 -5.96 13.44 15.56
N PRO A 86 -7.27 13.34 15.87
CA PRO A 86 -8.15 12.40 15.17
C PRO A 86 -8.24 12.76 13.69
N LEU A 87 -8.34 11.72 12.84
CA LEU A 87 -8.60 11.89 11.41
C LEU A 87 -9.91 12.69 11.19
N PRO A 88 -9.97 13.57 10.17
CA PRO A 88 -11.16 14.35 9.88
C PRO A 88 -12.35 13.44 9.56
N THR A 89 -13.51 13.83 10.06
CA THR A 89 -14.77 13.15 9.75
C THR A 89 -15.18 13.43 8.30
N TYR A 90 -16.01 12.55 7.72
CA TYR A 90 -16.49 12.68 6.34
C TYR A 90 -17.11 14.06 6.05
N ALA A 91 -17.92 14.58 6.98
CA ALA A 91 -18.54 15.89 6.85
C ALA A 91 -17.53 17.06 6.87
N GLN A 92 -16.39 16.90 7.54
CA GLN A 92 -15.30 17.90 7.58
C GLN A 92 -14.44 17.87 6.31
N ALA A 93 -14.37 16.72 5.63
CA ALA A 93 -13.64 16.56 4.37
C ALA A 93 -14.46 17.02 3.15
N LEU A 94 -15.79 17.00 3.22
CA LEU A 94 -16.69 17.29 2.09
C LEU A 94 -16.57 18.73 1.52
N PRO A 95 -16.58 19.82 2.33
CA PRO A 95 -16.51 21.20 1.82
C PRO A 95 -15.19 21.54 1.13
N GLN A 96 -14.25 20.62 1.27
CA GLN A 96 -12.86 20.80 0.98
C GLN A 96 -12.64 20.31 -0.49
N PHE A 97 -13.60 19.59 -1.10
CA PHE A 97 -13.58 19.14 -2.50
C PHE A 97 -14.22 20.17 -3.42
N CYS A 98 -13.66 20.36 -4.62
CA CYS A 98 -14.20 21.29 -5.62
C CYS A 98 -15.62 20.95 -6.08
N SER A 99 -16.05 19.68 -5.97
CA SER A 99 -17.41 19.24 -6.30
C SER A 99 -18.48 19.70 -5.33
N SER A 100 -18.08 20.05 -4.11
CA SER A 100 -18.98 20.37 -2.99
C SER A 100 -18.64 21.70 -2.33
N ASN A 101 -17.59 22.38 -2.79
CA ASN A 101 -17.26 23.75 -2.41
C ASN A 101 -17.80 24.71 -3.47
N PRO A 102 -18.98 25.32 -3.27
CA PRO A 102 -19.34 26.50 -4.06
C PRO A 102 -18.31 27.58 -3.72
N ALA A 103 -17.53 28.01 -4.71
CA ALA A 103 -16.49 29.02 -4.55
C ALA A 103 -17.01 30.32 -3.89
#